data_AF-A0A3N9ULG8-F1
#
_entry.id   AF-A0A3N9ULG8-F1
#
_cell.length_a   1.000
_cell.length_b   1.000
_cell.length_c   1.000
_cell.angle_alpha   90.00
_cell.angle_beta   90.00
_cell.angle_gamma   90.00
#
_symmetry.space_group_name_H-M   'P 1'
#
loop_
_entity.id
_entity.type
_entity.pdbx_description
1 polymer ?
#
loop_
_entity_poly.entity_id
_entity_poly.type
_entity_poly.pdbx_seq_one_letter_code
_entity_poly.pdbx_strand_id
1 'polypeptide(L)'
;MTVPVFFPRWMAPRIAEALLDTPVVLLAGPRQAGKTTLVRQMAGQGLRYLTLDDELTLMSAREDPVGMVRSLDRAVIDEIQRAPALLLAIKKSVDEDRRPGRFLLTGSANLMALPSVADSLAGRMETLSLLPLSQSEIEGHASNWIDSAFAGRVLATDAPSLGADLVERVLRGGYPEAVSRASEKRRVAWARQYMDAIIQRDVRDVASIDKLDQLPRFLRALAQTAGQMCNYTQLGGQVGLDGKTAARYVGVFEQMYLLKRVDVWARNRLNRV
;
A
#
# COMPACT_ATOMS: atom_id res chain seq x y z
N MET A 1 5.79 -15.13 -26.49
CA MET A 1 4.86 -14.49 -25.52
C MET A 1 5.18 -15.07 -24.16
N THR A 2 5.81 -14.32 -23.27
CA THR A 2 6.05 -14.76 -21.88
C THR A 2 4.71 -14.79 -21.15
N VAL A 3 4.29 -15.96 -20.67
CA VAL A 3 3.12 -16.10 -19.80
C VAL A 3 3.31 -15.12 -18.62
N PRO A 4 2.31 -14.29 -18.28
CA PRO A 4 2.44 -13.40 -17.13
C PRO A 4 2.67 -14.25 -15.88
N VAL A 5 3.79 -14.01 -15.20
CA VAL A 5 4.12 -14.70 -13.94
C VAL A 5 3.11 -14.26 -12.90
N PHE A 6 2.24 -15.19 -12.50
CA PHE A 6 1.26 -14.96 -11.45
C PHE A 6 1.84 -15.36 -10.11
N PHE A 7 1.89 -14.43 -9.15
CA PHE A 7 2.35 -14.71 -7.80
C PHE A 7 1.15 -14.95 -6.87
N PRO A 8 1.17 -16.02 -6.06
CA PRO A 8 0.16 -16.20 -5.02
C PRO A 8 0.21 -15.01 -4.05
N ARG A 9 -0.96 -14.53 -3.62
CA ARG A 9 -1.05 -13.47 -2.61
C ARG A 9 -1.58 -14.04 -1.31
N TRP A 10 -0.73 -14.12 -0.29
CA TRP A 10 -1.12 -14.63 1.04
C TRP A 10 -2.07 -13.68 1.79
N MET A 11 -2.35 -12.50 1.23
CA MET A 11 -3.38 -11.58 1.72
C MET A 11 -4.80 -12.04 1.36
N ALA A 12 -4.99 -12.87 0.33
CA ALA A 12 -6.32 -13.26 -0.14
C ALA A 12 -7.20 -13.90 0.95
N PRO A 13 -6.71 -14.84 1.80
CA PRO A 13 -7.50 -15.41 2.88
C PRO A 13 -7.94 -14.37 3.92
N ARG A 14 -7.08 -13.39 4.23
CA ARG A 14 -7.41 -12.32 5.19
C ARG A 14 -8.48 -11.38 4.64
N ILE A 15 -8.46 -11.08 3.34
CA ILE A 15 -9.52 -10.30 2.70
C ILE A 15 -10.83 -11.09 2.74
N ALA A 16 -10.79 -12.39 2.42
CA ALA A 16 -11.98 -13.23 2.47
C ALA A 16 -12.57 -13.31 3.88
N GLU A 17 -11.73 -13.46 4.90
CA GLU A 17 -12.12 -13.46 6.32
C GLU A 17 -12.77 -12.13 6.72
N ALA A 18 -12.14 -10.98 6.42
CA ALA A 18 -12.70 -9.67 6.72
C ALA A 18 -14.05 -9.41 6.01
N LEU A 19 -14.25 -9.96 4.80
CA LEU A 19 -15.54 -9.84 4.10
C LEU A 19 -16.67 -10.66 4.76
N LEU A 20 -16.37 -11.55 5.71
CA LEU A 20 -17.38 -12.33 6.45
C LEU A 20 -18.03 -11.53 7.59
N ASP A 21 -17.34 -10.54 8.15
CA ASP A 21 -17.82 -9.78 9.32
C ASP A 21 -17.88 -8.26 9.09
N THR A 22 -17.16 -7.74 8.09
CA THR A 22 -17.04 -6.32 7.84
C THR A 22 -17.80 -5.91 6.57
N PRO A 23 -18.68 -4.89 6.63
CA PRO A 23 -19.45 -4.44 5.47
C PRO A 23 -18.59 -3.93 4.31
N VAL A 24 -17.51 -3.21 4.62
CA VAL A 24 -16.58 -2.62 3.65
C VAL A 24 -15.16 -3.05 3.96
N VAL A 25 -14.46 -3.61 2.99
CA VAL A 25 -13.02 -3.91 3.13
C VAL A 25 -12.26 -3.05 2.13
N LEU A 26 -11.28 -2.30 2.61
CA LEU A 26 -10.38 -1.51 1.78
C LEU A 26 -9.01 -2.18 1.70
N LEU A 27 -8.58 -2.52 0.49
CA LEU A 27 -7.23 -2.96 0.21
C LEU A 27 -6.36 -1.77 -0.20
N ALA A 28 -5.55 -1.28 0.74
CA ALA A 28 -4.63 -0.16 0.54
C ALA A 28 -3.20 -0.66 0.25
N GLY A 29 -2.39 0.11 -0.47
CA GLY A 29 -1.00 -0.26 -0.72
C GLY A 29 -0.32 0.57 -1.82
N PRO A 30 1.00 0.44 -2.00
CA PRO A 30 1.72 1.18 -3.04
C PRO A 30 1.21 0.85 -4.44
N ARG A 31 1.41 1.77 -5.38
CA ARG A 31 1.18 1.50 -6.80
C ARG A 31 2.03 0.31 -7.25
N GLN A 32 1.52 -0.47 -8.20
CA GLN A 32 2.21 -1.66 -8.73
C GLN A 32 2.45 -2.79 -7.72
N ALA A 33 1.85 -2.74 -6.52
CA ALA A 33 1.94 -3.84 -5.54
C ALA A 33 1.08 -5.08 -5.91
N GLY A 34 0.20 -5.00 -6.92
CA GLY A 34 -0.67 -6.09 -7.35
C GLY A 34 -2.10 -6.08 -6.79
N LYS A 35 -2.58 -4.93 -6.29
CA LYS A 35 -3.93 -4.76 -5.71
C LYS A 35 -5.04 -5.11 -6.70
N THR A 36 -5.06 -4.43 -7.85
CA THR A 36 -6.03 -4.65 -8.94
C THR A 36 -6.09 -6.12 -9.37
N THR A 37 -4.92 -6.74 -9.54
CA THR A 37 -4.82 -8.16 -9.92
C THR A 37 -5.48 -9.06 -8.87
N LEU A 38 -5.18 -8.83 -7.58
CA LEU A 38 -5.74 -9.59 -6.47
C LEU A 38 -7.27 -9.45 -6.40
N VAL A 39 -7.78 -8.23 -6.36
CA VAL A 39 -9.23 -8.03 -6.22
C VAL A 39 -10.01 -8.45 -7.45
N ARG A 40 -9.43 -8.37 -8.66
CA ARG A 40 -10.05 -8.87 -9.88
C ARG A 40 -10.17 -10.39 -9.87
N GLN A 41 -9.15 -11.10 -9.37
CA GLN A 41 -9.23 -12.54 -9.17
C GLN A 41 -10.33 -12.91 -8.16
N MET A 42 -10.43 -12.17 -7.05
CA MET A 42 -11.48 -12.37 -6.06
C MET A 42 -12.87 -12.05 -6.62
N ALA A 43 -12.99 -11.02 -7.45
CA ALA A 43 -14.26 -10.64 -8.09
C ALA A 43 -14.80 -11.73 -9.03
N GLY A 44 -13.90 -12.50 -9.67
CA GLY A 44 -14.25 -13.67 -10.48
C GLY A 44 -15.08 -14.73 -9.75
N GLN A 45 -15.25 -14.61 -8.42
CA GLN A 45 -16.12 -15.44 -7.58
C GLN A 45 -17.59 -14.93 -7.53
N GLY A 46 -18.00 -14.05 -8.45
CA GLY A 46 -19.40 -13.62 -8.60
C GLY A 46 -19.71 -12.19 -8.13
N LEU A 47 -18.69 -11.38 -7.84
CA LEU A 47 -18.86 -9.96 -7.50
C LEU A 47 -18.76 -9.09 -8.76
N ARG A 48 -19.59 -8.05 -8.83
CA ARG A 48 -19.46 -7.03 -9.88
C ARG A 48 -18.16 -6.27 -9.68
N TYR A 49 -17.29 -6.26 -10.69
CA TYR A 49 -16.04 -5.49 -10.68
C TYR A 49 -16.22 -4.18 -11.44
N LEU A 50 -15.91 -3.07 -10.78
CA LEU A 50 -15.93 -1.72 -11.34
C LEU A 50 -14.55 -1.10 -11.14
N THR A 51 -14.01 -0.49 -12.20
CA THR A 51 -12.74 0.23 -12.10
C THR A 51 -12.97 1.70 -12.39
N LEU A 52 -12.50 2.57 -11.51
CA LEU A 52 -12.54 4.01 -11.74
C LEU A 52 -11.42 4.49 -12.67
N ASP A 53 -10.61 3.55 -13.20
CA ASP A 53 -9.75 3.83 -14.34
C ASP A 53 -10.49 3.91 -15.67
N ASP A 54 -11.69 3.34 -15.75
CA ASP A 54 -12.60 3.52 -16.86
C ASP A 54 -13.29 4.90 -16.77
N GLU A 55 -13.20 5.69 -17.84
CA GLU A 55 -13.66 7.08 -17.86
C GLU A 55 -15.18 7.19 -17.68
N LEU A 56 -15.96 6.29 -18.29
CA LEU A 56 -17.42 6.28 -18.17
C LEU A 56 -17.84 5.96 -16.73
N THR A 57 -17.21 4.94 -16.13
CA THR A 57 -17.45 4.55 -14.73
C THR A 57 -17.08 5.69 -13.78
N LEU A 58 -15.97 6.38 -14.04
CA LEU A 58 -15.54 7.53 -13.25
C LEU A 58 -16.50 8.71 -13.36
N MET A 59 -16.94 9.05 -14.57
CA MET A 59 -17.93 10.13 -14.78
C MET A 59 -19.21 9.84 -14.02
N SER A 60 -19.76 8.61 -14.15
CA SER A 60 -20.94 8.19 -13.39
C SER A 60 -20.74 8.29 -11.87
N ALA A 61 -19.58 7.86 -11.37
CA ALA A 61 -19.23 7.96 -9.95
C ALA A 61 -19.14 9.40 -9.44
N ARG A 62 -18.79 10.36 -10.30
CA ARG A 62 -18.65 11.78 -9.95
C ARG A 62 -19.97 12.53 -10.05
N GLU A 63 -20.78 12.24 -11.06
CA GLU A 63 -22.05 12.91 -11.32
C GLU A 63 -23.15 12.44 -10.36
N ASP A 64 -23.27 11.12 -10.15
CA ASP A 64 -24.28 10.55 -9.25
C ASP A 64 -23.71 9.39 -8.42
N PRO A 65 -22.85 9.67 -7.42
CA PRO A 65 -22.28 8.63 -6.55
C PRO A 65 -23.35 7.85 -5.79
N VAL A 66 -24.47 8.50 -5.43
CA VAL A 66 -25.56 7.87 -4.67
C VAL A 66 -26.34 6.91 -5.55
N GLY A 67 -26.73 7.31 -6.76
CA GLY A 67 -27.39 6.44 -7.73
C GLY A 67 -26.52 5.26 -8.14
N MET A 68 -25.21 5.50 -8.35
CA MET A 68 -24.26 4.43 -8.63
C MET A 68 -24.25 3.39 -7.52
N VAL A 69 -24.05 3.80 -6.26
CA VAL A 69 -24.01 2.87 -5.11
C VAL A 69 -25.35 2.17 -4.90
N ARG A 70 -26.48 2.85 -5.07
CA ARG A 70 -27.82 2.23 -4.97
C ARG A 70 -28.04 1.09 -5.97
N SER A 71 -27.38 1.13 -7.12
CA SER A 71 -27.45 0.07 -8.13
C SER A 71 -26.62 -1.17 -7.78
N LEU A 72 -25.87 -1.15 -6.67
CA LEU A 72 -24.93 -2.20 -6.27
C LEU A 72 -25.43 -2.90 -4.99
N ASP A 73 -25.54 -4.23 -5.05
CA ASP A 73 -25.73 -5.06 -3.86
C ASP A 73 -24.38 -5.39 -3.21
N ARG A 74 -23.52 -6.08 -3.98
CA ARG A 74 -22.12 -6.34 -3.64
C ARG A 74 -21.20 -6.02 -4.82
N ALA A 75 -20.09 -5.33 -4.57
CA ALA A 75 -19.18 -4.93 -5.64
C ALA A 75 -17.72 -4.79 -5.19
N VAL A 76 -16.82 -5.02 -6.15
CA VAL A 76 -15.44 -4.57 -6.09
C VAL A 76 -15.32 -3.23 -6.81
N ILE A 77 -14.78 -2.21 -6.13
CA ILE A 77 -14.53 -0.88 -6.70
C ILE A 77 -13.03 -0.59 -6.63
N ASP A 78 -12.39 -0.58 -7.78
CA ASP A 78 -10.95 -0.39 -7.94
C ASP A 78 -10.61 1.10 -8.09
N GLU A 79 -9.51 1.54 -7.46
CA GLU A 79 -8.97 2.90 -7.49
C GLU A 79 -9.92 3.97 -6.90
N ILE A 80 -10.57 3.66 -5.77
CA ILE A 80 -11.60 4.49 -5.11
C ILE A 80 -11.17 5.95 -4.86
N GLN A 81 -9.86 6.23 -4.73
CA GLN A 81 -9.35 7.59 -4.57
C GLN A 81 -9.62 8.51 -5.77
N ARG A 82 -9.97 7.97 -6.95
CA ARG A 82 -10.34 8.78 -8.13
C ARG A 82 -11.72 9.43 -7.99
N ALA A 83 -12.60 8.86 -7.17
CA ALA A 83 -13.93 9.40 -6.85
C ALA A 83 -14.23 9.29 -5.34
N PRO A 84 -13.57 10.10 -4.48
CA PRO A 84 -13.74 10.01 -3.02
C PRO A 84 -15.18 10.23 -2.53
N ALA A 85 -16.01 10.94 -3.30
CA ALA A 85 -17.43 11.15 -2.99
C ALA A 85 -18.23 9.83 -2.89
N LEU A 86 -17.79 8.76 -3.55
CA LEU A 86 -18.41 7.43 -3.43
C LEU A 86 -18.36 6.91 -1.99
N LEU A 87 -17.37 7.29 -1.19
CA LEU A 87 -17.25 6.81 0.19
C LEU A 87 -18.42 7.29 1.07
N LEU A 88 -18.92 8.50 0.83
CA LEU A 88 -20.12 9.01 1.52
C LEU A 88 -21.39 8.28 1.08
N ALA A 89 -21.50 7.94 -0.21
CA ALA A 89 -22.61 7.15 -0.73
C ALA A 89 -22.59 5.70 -0.20
N ILE A 90 -21.40 5.07 -0.17
CA ILE A 90 -21.18 3.74 0.43
C ILE A 90 -21.54 3.77 1.91
N LYS A 91 -21.08 4.78 2.66
CA LYS A 91 -21.44 4.96 4.08
C LYS A 91 -22.96 4.93 4.26
N LYS A 92 -23.68 5.78 3.50
CA LYS A 92 -25.14 5.85 3.59
C LYS A 92 -25.79 4.50 3.29
N SER A 93 -25.34 3.83 2.23
CA SER A 93 -25.89 2.52 1.87
C SER A 93 -25.62 1.45 2.94
N VAL A 94 -24.42 1.45 3.55
CA VAL A 94 -24.05 0.51 4.61
C VAL A 94 -24.76 0.82 5.93
N ASP A 95 -25.08 2.08 6.20
CA ASP A 95 -25.91 2.46 7.35
C ASP A 95 -27.33 1.90 7.25
N GLU A 96 -27.87 1.77 6.04
CA GLU A 96 -29.19 1.17 5.76
C GLU A 96 -29.12 -0.38 5.76
N ASP A 97 -28.04 -0.97 5.26
CA ASP A 97 -27.78 -2.42 5.28
C ASP A 97 -26.33 -2.74 5.66
N ARG A 98 -26.14 -3.15 6.92
CA ARG A 98 -24.84 -3.48 7.54
C ARG A 98 -24.37 -4.91 7.28
N ARG A 99 -24.97 -5.62 6.33
CA ARG A 99 -24.49 -6.95 5.91
C ARG A 99 -22.99 -6.94 5.61
N PRO A 100 -22.22 -7.96 6.05
CA PRO A 100 -20.83 -8.10 5.68
C PRO A 100 -20.59 -8.32 4.19
N GLY A 101 -19.41 -7.89 3.72
CA GLY A 101 -18.90 -8.18 2.39
C GLY A 101 -19.65 -7.45 1.27
N ARG A 102 -20.21 -6.27 1.54
CA ARG A 102 -20.92 -5.47 0.54
C ARG A 102 -19.96 -4.80 -0.44
N PHE A 103 -18.87 -4.25 0.06
CA PHE A 103 -17.93 -3.53 -0.80
C PHE A 103 -16.49 -3.95 -0.53
N LEU A 104 -15.79 -4.36 -1.58
CA LEU A 104 -14.34 -4.51 -1.58
C LEU A 104 -13.74 -3.37 -2.40
N LEU A 105 -13.03 -2.48 -1.72
CA LEU A 105 -12.44 -1.29 -2.32
C LEU A 105 -10.95 -1.53 -2.50
N THR A 106 -10.36 -0.95 -3.55
CA THR A 106 -8.91 -0.72 -3.57
C THR A 106 -8.62 0.76 -3.57
N GLY A 107 -7.48 1.12 -3.01
CA GLY A 107 -6.95 2.45 -3.23
C GLY A 107 -5.46 2.54 -3.01
N SER A 108 -4.87 3.61 -3.52
CA SER A 108 -3.55 4.02 -3.08
C SER A 108 -3.59 4.53 -1.65
N ALA A 109 -2.42 4.57 -1.03
CA ALA A 109 -2.20 5.00 0.34
C ALA A 109 -2.81 6.36 0.71
N ASN A 110 -2.88 7.27 -0.27
CA ASN A 110 -3.35 8.63 -0.09
C ASN A 110 -4.82 8.68 0.36
N LEU A 111 -5.61 7.65 0.06
CA LEU A 111 -7.02 7.61 0.43
C LEU A 111 -7.24 7.78 1.94
N MET A 112 -6.40 7.15 2.76
CA MET A 112 -6.52 7.22 4.23
C MET A 112 -6.00 8.53 4.81
N ALA A 113 -5.24 9.31 4.04
CA ALA A 113 -4.77 10.64 4.44
C ALA A 113 -5.83 11.73 4.20
N LEU A 114 -6.90 11.43 3.44
CA LEU A 114 -8.00 12.36 3.21
C LEU A 114 -8.87 12.47 4.49
N PRO A 115 -8.96 13.65 5.12
CA PRO A 115 -9.68 13.83 6.39
C PRO A 115 -11.15 13.40 6.33
N SER A 116 -11.80 13.58 5.18
CA SER A 116 -13.20 13.20 4.96
C SER A 116 -13.45 11.69 4.88
N VAL A 117 -12.41 10.89 4.61
CA VAL A 117 -12.50 9.44 4.46
C VAL A 117 -12.42 8.72 5.80
N ALA A 118 -11.51 9.16 6.66
CA ALA A 118 -11.32 8.58 7.99
C ALA A 118 -12.59 8.67 8.86
N ASP A 119 -13.28 9.82 8.82
CA ASP A 119 -14.50 10.03 9.62
C ASP A 119 -15.76 9.38 9.03
N SER A 120 -15.81 9.19 7.71
CA SER A 120 -17.05 8.70 7.07
C SER A 120 -17.27 7.20 7.24
N LEU A 121 -16.21 6.38 7.27
CA LEU A 121 -16.32 4.92 7.30
C LEU A 121 -15.77 4.25 8.57
N ALA A 122 -15.42 5.03 9.59
CA ALA A 122 -15.03 4.49 10.90
C ALA A 122 -16.10 3.52 11.45
N GLY A 123 -15.66 2.35 11.92
CA GLY A 123 -16.52 1.28 12.46
C GLY A 123 -17.40 0.55 11.43
N ARG A 124 -17.18 0.78 10.13
CA ARG A 124 -17.87 0.10 9.01
C ARG A 124 -16.92 -0.49 8.00
N MET A 125 -15.67 -0.04 8.03
CA MET A 125 -14.63 -0.41 7.10
C MET A 125 -13.43 -0.96 7.85
N GLU A 126 -12.91 -2.07 7.35
CA GLU A 126 -11.59 -2.59 7.70
C GLU A 126 -10.60 -2.23 6.59
N THR A 127 -9.40 -1.80 6.97
CA THR A 127 -8.34 -1.47 6.00
C THR A 127 -7.22 -2.50 6.09
N LEU A 128 -7.01 -3.24 5.01
CA LEU A 128 -5.93 -4.21 4.86
C LEU A 128 -4.82 -3.62 3.98
N SER A 129 -3.57 -3.75 4.41
CA SER A 129 -2.41 -3.22 3.68
C SER A 129 -1.74 -4.31 2.82
N LEU A 130 -1.80 -4.17 1.50
CA LEU A 130 -1.08 -5.00 0.55
C LEU A 130 0.27 -4.36 0.18
N LEU A 131 1.33 -4.85 0.81
CA LEU A 131 2.70 -4.49 0.44
C LEU A 131 3.18 -5.27 -0.81
N PRO A 132 4.32 -4.87 -1.40
CA PRO A 132 4.98 -5.69 -2.42
C PRO A 132 5.22 -7.12 -1.92
N LEU A 133 5.45 -8.04 -2.85
CA LEU A 133 5.60 -9.47 -2.57
C LEU A 133 6.63 -9.72 -1.47
N SER A 134 6.23 -10.49 -0.48
CA SER A 134 7.15 -11.10 0.48
C SER A 134 8.04 -12.14 -0.21
N GLN A 135 9.19 -12.50 0.41
CA GLN A 135 10.02 -13.60 -0.11
C GLN A 135 9.21 -14.91 -0.18
N SER A 136 8.32 -15.15 0.79
CA SER A 136 7.37 -16.25 0.85
C SER A 136 6.46 -16.33 -0.38
N GLU A 137 5.96 -15.19 -0.87
CA GLU A 137 5.14 -15.13 -2.10
C GLU A 137 5.98 -15.33 -3.37
N ILE A 138 7.21 -14.78 -3.39
CA ILE A 138 8.14 -14.95 -4.53
C ILE A 138 8.59 -16.41 -4.66
N GLU A 139 8.85 -17.08 -3.55
CA GLU A 139 9.31 -18.46 -3.49
C GLU A 139 8.16 -19.48 -3.53
N GLY A 140 6.91 -19.03 -3.42
CA GLY A 140 5.74 -19.91 -3.41
C GLY A 140 5.57 -20.73 -2.12
N HIS A 141 6.23 -20.35 -1.03
CA HIS A 141 6.16 -21.05 0.25
C HIS A 141 5.51 -20.16 1.30
N ALA A 142 4.41 -20.61 1.90
CA ALA A 142 3.82 -19.90 3.04
C ALA A 142 4.73 -20.04 4.26
N SER A 143 5.12 -18.93 4.87
CA SER A 143 5.91 -18.92 6.10
C SER A 143 5.25 -18.03 7.15
N ASN A 144 5.00 -18.58 8.33
CA ASN A 144 4.50 -17.82 9.48
C ASN A 144 5.48 -17.94 10.66
N TRP A 145 6.64 -17.31 10.47
CA TRP A 145 7.73 -17.39 11.43
C TRP A 145 7.39 -16.69 12.75
N ILE A 146 6.56 -15.63 12.70
CA ILE A 146 6.16 -14.87 13.89
C ILE A 146 5.34 -15.76 14.82
N ASP A 147 4.28 -16.40 14.32
CA ASP A 147 3.46 -17.29 15.14
C ASP A 147 4.25 -18.52 15.61
N SER A 148 5.21 -18.97 14.80
CA SER A 148 6.14 -20.03 15.21
C SER A 148 7.01 -19.59 16.39
N ALA A 149 7.56 -18.37 16.35
CA ALA A 149 8.35 -17.80 17.43
C ALA A 149 7.52 -17.61 18.71
N PHE A 150 6.28 -17.10 18.60
CA PHE A 150 5.36 -16.98 19.75
C PHE A 150 4.91 -18.32 20.31
N ALA A 151 4.86 -19.37 19.49
CA ALA A 151 4.64 -20.75 19.93
C ALA A 151 5.90 -21.40 20.53
N GLY A 152 6.98 -20.65 20.75
CA GLY A 152 8.23 -21.16 21.33
C GLY A 152 9.05 -22.04 20.38
N ARG A 153 8.74 -22.06 19.08
CA ARG A 153 9.51 -22.81 18.08
C ARG A 153 10.69 -21.96 17.62
N VAL A 154 11.90 -22.51 17.75
CA VAL A 154 13.11 -21.88 17.22
C VAL A 154 13.08 -21.97 15.71
N LEU A 155 13.30 -20.83 15.04
CA LEU A 155 13.40 -20.80 13.58
C LEU A 155 14.69 -21.48 13.15
N ALA A 156 14.53 -22.62 12.48
CA ALA A 156 15.59 -23.27 11.74
C ALA A 156 15.33 -23.08 10.24
N THR A 157 16.38 -22.80 9.48
CA THR A 157 16.36 -22.79 8.02
C THR A 157 17.49 -23.68 7.52
N ASP A 158 17.16 -24.58 6.61
CA ASP A 158 18.14 -25.51 6.02
C ASP A 158 19.02 -24.80 4.98
N ALA A 159 18.56 -23.67 4.43
CA ALA A 159 19.23 -22.92 3.38
C ALA A 159 19.18 -21.40 3.64
N PRO A 160 19.96 -20.88 4.61
CA PRO A 160 20.02 -19.44 4.86
C PRO A 160 20.63 -18.71 3.67
N SER A 161 20.02 -17.59 3.26
CA SER A 161 20.63 -16.69 2.28
C SER A 161 21.53 -15.69 2.99
N LEU A 162 22.82 -15.71 2.66
CA LEU A 162 23.86 -14.93 3.31
C LEU A 162 24.71 -14.19 2.27
N GLY A 163 25.45 -13.16 2.71
CA GLY A 163 26.39 -12.44 1.84
C GLY A 163 25.73 -11.86 0.58
N ALA A 164 26.28 -12.19 -0.58
CA ALA A 164 25.82 -11.68 -1.87
C ALA A 164 24.35 -12.05 -2.18
N ASP A 165 23.92 -13.25 -1.79
CA ASP A 165 22.55 -13.72 -2.04
C ASP A 165 21.54 -12.91 -1.24
N LEU A 166 21.88 -12.56 0.01
CA LEU A 166 21.04 -11.69 0.83
C LEU A 166 20.95 -10.29 0.21
N VAL A 167 22.08 -9.75 -0.24
CA VAL A 167 22.13 -8.44 -0.92
C VAL A 167 21.27 -8.47 -2.18
N GLU A 168 21.38 -9.49 -3.02
CA GLU A 168 20.56 -9.62 -4.22
C GLU A 168 19.07 -9.72 -3.87
N ARG A 169 18.70 -10.51 -2.87
CA ARG A 169 17.29 -10.64 -2.42
C ARG A 169 16.72 -9.31 -1.96
N VAL A 170 17.48 -8.53 -1.20
CA VAL A 170 17.08 -7.19 -0.75
C VAL A 170 16.95 -6.23 -1.94
N LEU A 171 17.95 -6.19 -2.83
CA LEU A 171 17.96 -5.29 -3.99
C LEU A 171 16.93 -5.66 -5.06
N ARG A 172 16.56 -6.94 -5.18
CA ARG A 172 15.45 -7.41 -6.02
C ARG A 172 14.12 -6.82 -5.55
N GLY A 173 13.97 -6.61 -4.24
CA GLY A 173 12.75 -6.10 -3.63
C GLY A 173 11.58 -7.08 -3.78
N GLY A 174 10.35 -6.54 -3.65
CA GLY A 174 9.11 -7.32 -3.72
C GLY A 174 8.13 -6.89 -4.81
N TYR A 175 8.42 -5.84 -5.57
CA TYR A 175 7.46 -5.39 -6.58
C TYR A 175 7.37 -6.42 -7.71
N PRO A 176 6.16 -6.94 -8.06
CA PRO A 176 6.01 -8.00 -9.07
C PRO A 176 6.74 -7.69 -10.38
N GLU A 177 6.63 -6.44 -10.84
CA GLU A 177 7.26 -5.95 -12.06
C GLU A 177 8.80 -5.90 -11.94
N ALA A 178 9.35 -5.62 -10.75
CA ALA A 178 10.80 -5.70 -10.50
C ALA A 178 11.30 -7.15 -10.44
N VAL A 179 10.59 -8.00 -9.70
CA VAL A 179 10.91 -9.42 -9.53
C VAL A 179 10.91 -10.15 -10.87
N SER A 180 10.01 -9.78 -11.78
CA SER A 180 9.88 -10.41 -13.11
C SER A 180 11.00 -10.02 -14.10
N ARG A 181 11.91 -9.11 -13.73
CA ARG A 181 13.00 -8.68 -14.62
C ARG A 181 14.26 -9.51 -14.43
N ALA A 182 14.73 -10.05 -15.55
CA ALA A 182 15.88 -10.96 -15.60
C ALA A 182 17.19 -10.34 -15.08
N SER A 183 17.51 -9.08 -15.41
CA SER A 183 18.80 -8.48 -15.05
C SER A 183 18.68 -7.35 -14.03
N GLU A 184 19.70 -7.23 -13.18
CA GLU A 184 19.84 -6.16 -12.19
C GLU A 184 19.73 -4.77 -12.84
N LYS A 185 20.41 -4.54 -13.97
CA LYS A 185 20.33 -3.28 -14.72
C LYS A 185 18.89 -2.89 -15.07
N ARG A 186 18.05 -3.86 -15.44
CA ARG A 186 16.63 -3.60 -15.77
C ARG A 186 15.80 -3.36 -14.51
N ARG A 187 16.10 -4.04 -13.39
CA ARG A 187 15.48 -3.78 -12.09
C ARG A 187 15.77 -2.36 -11.59
N VAL A 188 17.04 -1.94 -11.64
CA VAL A 188 17.48 -0.58 -11.27
C VAL A 188 16.83 0.49 -12.15
N ALA A 189 16.78 0.28 -13.47
CA ALA A 189 16.15 1.22 -14.39
C ALA A 189 14.66 1.43 -14.06
N TRP A 190 13.93 0.36 -13.75
CA TRP A 190 12.54 0.47 -13.34
C TRP A 190 12.37 1.13 -11.98
N ALA A 191 13.20 0.79 -10.99
CA ALA A 191 13.09 1.38 -9.65
C ALA A 191 13.24 2.90 -9.72
N ARG A 192 14.16 3.41 -10.56
CA ARG A 192 14.32 4.84 -10.83
C ARG A 192 13.08 5.45 -11.46
N GLN A 193 12.55 4.84 -12.53
CA GLN A 193 11.34 5.32 -13.21
C GLN A 193 10.11 5.30 -12.31
N TYR A 194 9.97 4.27 -11.47
CA TYR A 194 8.92 4.16 -10.48
C TYR A 194 9.02 5.30 -9.46
N MET A 195 10.20 5.52 -8.88
CA MET A 195 10.44 6.62 -7.94
C MET A 195 10.15 7.99 -8.57
N ASP A 196 10.62 8.22 -9.80
CA ASP A 196 10.39 9.48 -10.51
C ASP A 196 8.89 9.71 -10.74
N ALA A 197 8.15 8.67 -11.15
CA ALA A 197 6.70 8.76 -11.35
C ALA A 197 5.95 9.08 -10.04
N ILE A 198 6.30 8.39 -8.94
CA ILE A 198 5.68 8.62 -7.63
C ILE A 198 5.97 10.03 -7.12
N ILE A 199 7.21 10.49 -7.19
CA ILE A 199 7.58 11.82 -6.66
C ILE A 199 7.02 12.94 -7.53
N GLN A 200 7.05 12.79 -8.86
CA GLN A 200 6.61 13.87 -9.76
C GLN A 200 5.09 13.99 -9.86
N ARG A 201 4.36 12.87 -9.83
CA ARG A 201 2.91 12.84 -10.02
C ARG A 201 2.18 12.76 -8.69
N ASP A 202 2.39 11.69 -7.93
CA ASP A 202 1.55 11.40 -6.77
C ASP A 202 1.82 12.32 -5.57
N VAL A 203 3.09 12.64 -5.30
CA VAL A 203 3.42 13.48 -4.13
C VAL A 203 2.86 14.90 -4.25
N ARG A 204 2.73 15.42 -5.48
CA ARG A 204 2.08 16.73 -5.72
C ARG A 204 0.60 16.72 -5.40
N ASP A 205 -0.07 15.59 -5.66
CA ASP A 205 -1.51 15.43 -5.43
C ASP A 205 -1.84 15.19 -3.94
N VAL A 206 -0.89 14.70 -3.16
CA VAL A 206 -1.07 14.32 -1.74
C VAL A 206 -0.90 15.52 -0.80
N ALA A 207 0.03 16.42 -1.12
CA ALA A 207 0.38 17.50 -0.21
C ALA A 207 0.76 18.76 -0.98
N SER A 208 0.44 19.92 -0.40
CA SER A 208 1.04 21.20 -0.79
C SER A 208 2.52 21.19 -0.39
N ILE A 209 3.37 20.68 -1.27
CA ILE A 209 4.81 20.57 -1.06
C ILE A 209 5.51 21.84 -1.54
N ASP A 210 6.27 22.46 -0.64
CA ASP A 210 7.22 23.51 -0.97
C ASP A 210 8.52 22.87 -1.50
N LYS A 211 9.20 23.38 -2.53
CA LYS A 211 10.51 22.83 -2.96
C LYS A 211 10.49 21.34 -3.40
N LEU A 212 9.59 20.99 -4.32
CA LEU A 212 9.46 19.64 -4.91
C LEU A 212 10.78 19.09 -5.49
N ASP A 213 11.67 19.96 -5.95
CA ASP A 213 13.00 19.64 -6.46
C ASP A 213 13.92 18.99 -5.41
N GLN A 214 13.65 19.22 -4.12
CA GLN A 214 14.47 18.69 -3.02
C GLN A 214 14.02 17.29 -2.57
N LEU A 215 12.79 16.87 -2.89
CA LEU A 215 12.26 15.56 -2.48
C LEU A 215 13.11 14.38 -2.96
N PRO A 216 13.51 14.27 -4.25
CA PRO A 216 14.34 13.15 -4.68
C PRO A 216 15.69 13.11 -3.95
N ARG A 217 16.30 14.27 -3.69
CA ARG A 217 17.58 14.37 -2.97
C ARG A 217 17.41 13.95 -1.51
N PHE A 218 16.34 14.39 -0.87
CA PHE A 218 16.04 14.02 0.51
C PHE A 218 15.75 12.53 0.66
N LEU A 219 14.96 11.93 -0.23
CA LEU A 219 14.70 10.49 -0.22
C LEU A 219 15.99 9.68 -0.38
N ARG A 220 16.91 10.10 -1.26
CA ARG A 220 18.23 9.46 -1.39
C ARG A 220 19.07 9.59 -0.13
N ALA A 221 19.03 10.74 0.56
CA ALA A 221 19.73 10.91 1.84
C ALA A 221 19.16 9.97 2.91
N LEU A 222 17.82 9.85 3.01
CA LEU A 222 17.15 8.92 3.93
C LEU A 222 17.51 7.45 3.65
N ALA A 223 17.69 7.08 2.38
CA ALA A 223 18.09 5.72 2.02
C ALA A 223 19.50 5.34 2.55
N GLN A 224 20.39 6.32 2.77
CA GLN A 224 21.72 6.09 3.36
C GLN A 224 21.65 5.86 4.87
N THR A 225 20.53 6.19 5.51
CA THR A 225 20.33 6.04 6.96
C THR A 225 19.35 4.92 7.30
N ALA A 226 19.12 3.98 6.38
CA ALA A 226 18.26 2.83 6.61
C ALA A 226 18.75 2.04 7.84
N GLY A 227 17.84 1.76 8.78
CA GLY A 227 18.15 1.06 10.03
C GLY A 227 18.85 1.90 11.11
N GLN A 228 18.98 3.22 10.91
CA GLN A 228 19.59 4.14 11.88
C GLN A 228 18.55 5.08 12.50
N MET A 229 18.90 5.72 13.62
CA MET A 229 18.07 6.78 14.23
C MET A 229 17.99 8.00 13.30
N CYS A 230 16.79 8.53 13.12
CA CYS A 230 16.53 9.66 12.23
C CYS A 230 16.49 10.99 13.00
N ASN A 231 17.49 11.85 12.78
CA ASN A 231 17.43 13.25 13.23
C ASN A 231 17.03 14.15 12.03
N TYR A 232 15.77 14.59 11.99
CA TYR A 232 15.24 15.34 10.85
C TYR A 232 15.89 16.70 10.65
N THR A 233 16.36 17.37 11.71
CA THR A 233 17.08 18.64 11.57
C THR A 233 18.41 18.43 10.86
N GLN A 234 19.17 17.40 11.27
CA GLN A 234 20.45 17.08 10.64
C GLN A 234 20.27 16.59 9.19
N LEU A 235 19.34 15.65 8.97
CA LEU A 235 19.06 15.08 7.65
C LEU A 235 18.49 16.12 6.68
N GLY A 236 17.58 16.98 7.15
CA GLY A 236 17.04 18.09 6.37
C GLY A 236 18.12 19.11 6.01
N GLY A 237 18.97 19.48 6.98
CA GLY A 237 20.04 20.45 6.78
C GLY A 237 21.01 20.06 5.65
N GLN A 238 21.32 18.76 5.49
CA GLN A 238 22.18 18.26 4.42
C GLN A 238 21.63 18.48 3.00
N VAL A 239 20.33 18.72 2.88
CA VAL A 239 19.65 18.91 1.58
C VAL A 239 18.94 20.28 1.48
N GLY A 240 19.15 21.19 2.44
CA GLY A 240 18.58 22.54 2.41
C GLY A 240 17.14 22.65 2.93
N LEU A 241 16.69 21.68 3.73
CA LEU A 241 15.39 21.66 4.39
C LEU A 241 15.53 21.98 5.87
N ASP A 242 14.59 22.76 6.41
CA ASP A 242 14.45 22.88 7.86
C ASP A 242 13.85 21.60 8.46
N GLY A 243 14.00 21.41 9.78
CA GLY A 243 13.54 20.20 10.47
C GLY A 243 12.03 19.95 10.40
N LYS A 244 11.19 21.00 10.37
CA LYS A 244 9.73 20.84 10.24
C LYS A 244 9.35 20.34 8.86
N THR A 245 9.97 20.93 7.82
CA THR A 245 9.78 20.53 6.43
C THR A 245 10.28 19.10 6.19
N ALA A 246 11.45 18.74 6.74
CA ALA A 246 11.98 17.38 6.66
C ALA A 246 11.04 16.36 7.32
N ALA A 247 10.54 16.64 8.54
CA ALA A 247 9.57 15.78 9.22
C ALA A 247 8.27 15.61 8.41
N ARG A 248 7.76 16.70 7.83
CA ARG A 248 6.59 16.68 6.93
C ARG A 248 6.84 15.76 5.73
N TYR A 249 8.00 15.83 5.09
CA TYR A 249 8.32 14.99 3.92
C TYR A 249 8.52 13.53 4.26
N VAL A 250 9.08 13.22 5.43
CA VAL A 250 9.11 11.84 5.92
C VAL A 250 7.69 11.30 6.08
N GLY A 251 6.76 12.08 6.62
CA GLY A 251 5.34 11.72 6.71
C GLY A 251 4.72 11.43 5.33
N VAL A 252 4.99 12.29 4.34
CA VAL A 252 4.52 12.08 2.96
C VAL A 252 5.13 10.83 2.33
N PHE A 253 6.42 10.57 2.50
CA PHE A 253 7.06 9.36 2.00
C PHE A 253 6.52 8.08 2.66
N GLU A 254 6.23 8.13 3.96
CA GLU A 254 5.60 7.01 4.67
C GLU A 254 4.17 6.78 4.18
N GLN A 255 3.39 7.85 4.00
CA GLN A 255 2.08 7.77 3.37
C GLN A 255 2.21 7.14 1.99
N MET A 256 3.19 7.52 1.17
CA MET A 256 3.39 6.93 -0.17
C MET A 256 3.99 5.51 -0.18
N TYR A 257 4.15 4.86 0.99
CA TYR A 257 4.83 3.57 1.17
C TYR A 257 6.26 3.52 0.59
N LEU A 258 6.94 4.67 0.50
CA LEU A 258 8.33 4.76 0.05
C LEU A 258 9.33 4.44 1.18
N LEU A 259 8.92 4.66 2.43
CA LEU A 259 9.67 4.28 3.62
C LEU A 259 8.71 3.84 4.72
N LYS A 260 9.24 3.20 5.75
CA LYS A 260 8.52 2.88 6.99
C LYS A 260 9.39 3.27 8.18
N ARG A 261 8.80 4.02 9.11
CA ARG A 261 9.45 4.27 10.41
C ARG A 261 9.26 3.04 11.29
N VAL A 262 10.32 2.67 12.00
CA VAL A 262 10.30 1.60 12.99
C VAL A 262 10.53 2.25 14.33
N ASP A 263 9.57 2.06 15.24
CA ASP A 263 9.66 2.64 16.57
C ASP A 263 10.76 1.96 17.38
N VAL A 264 11.42 2.75 18.23
CA VAL A 264 12.51 2.25 19.06
C VAL A 264 11.94 1.36 20.16
N TRP A 265 12.49 0.17 20.32
CA TRP A 265 12.25 -0.64 21.51
C TRP A 265 13.07 -0.10 22.69
N ALA A 266 12.53 0.90 23.37
CA ALA A 266 13.15 1.49 24.56
C ALA A 266 12.65 0.81 25.86
N ARG A 267 13.40 0.85 26.97
CA ARG A 267 12.85 0.41 28.28
C ARG A 267 11.85 1.40 28.86
N ASN A 268 12.09 2.69 28.64
CA ASN A 268 11.19 3.77 29.07
C ASN A 268 9.95 3.78 28.16
N ARG A 269 8.76 3.68 28.76
CA ARG A 269 7.47 3.70 28.03
C ARG A 269 7.25 5.01 27.29
N LEU A 270 7.71 6.15 27.81
CA LEU A 270 7.59 7.44 27.14
C LEU A 270 8.46 7.53 25.88
N ASN A 271 9.55 6.77 25.81
CA ASN A 271 10.41 6.71 24.63
C ASN A 271 9.91 5.70 23.57
N ARG A 272 8.79 5.00 23.84
CA ARG A 272 8.13 4.08 22.91
C ARG A 272 6.93 4.72 22.20
N VAL A 273 6.49 5.90 22.64
CA VAL A 273 5.30 6.61 22.14
C VAL A 273 5.74 7.75 21.22
#